data_AF-A4KCT5-F1
#
_entry.id   AF-A4KCT5-F1
#
_cell.length_a   1.000
_cell.length_b   1.000
_cell.length_c   1.000
_cell.angle_alpha   90.00
_cell.angle_beta   90.00
_cell.angle_gamma   90.00
#
_symmetry.space_group_name_H-M   'P 1'
#
loop_
_entity.id
_entity.type
_entity.pdbx_description
1 polymer ?
#
loop_
_entity_poly.entity_id
_entity_poly.type
_entity_poly.pdbx_seq_one_letter_code
_entity_poly.pdbx_strand_id
1 'polypeptide(L)'
;VYSSVHLVFLLMQFTFILVNMALNAEEVNELSGNTITTLFFTHCITKFIYLAVNQKNFYRTLNIWNQVNTHPLFAESDARYHSIALAKMRKLFFLVMLTTVASATAWTTITFFGDSVKMVVDHETNS
;
A
#
# COMPACT_ATOMS: atom_id res chain seq x y z
N VAL A 1 -2.15 -18.38 -9.01
CA VAL A 1 -2.70 -18.94 -7.76
C VAL A 1 -2.37 -18.08 -6.54
N TYR A 2 -1.11 -17.91 -6.14
CA TYR A 2 -0.73 -17.08 -4.96
C TYR A 2 -1.30 -15.64 -4.98
N SER A 3 -1.13 -14.93 -6.10
CA SER A 3 -1.63 -13.55 -6.28
C SER A 3 -3.16 -13.46 -6.17
N SER A 4 -3.88 -14.43 -6.74
CA SER A 4 -5.35 -14.50 -6.67
C SER A 4 -5.84 -14.76 -5.24
N VAL A 5 -5.17 -15.65 -4.49
CA VAL A 5 -5.49 -15.91 -3.08
C VAL A 5 -5.22 -14.66 -2.22
N HIS A 6 -4.13 -13.94 -2.47
CA HIS A 6 -3.86 -12.67 -1.79
C HIS A 6 -4.94 -11.62 -2.04
N LEU A 7 -5.42 -11.51 -3.28
CA LEU A 7 -6.51 -10.59 -3.60
C LEU A 7 -7.79 -10.95 -2.81
N VAL A 8 -8.12 -12.24 -2.70
CA VAL A 8 -9.29 -12.68 -1.92
C VAL A 8 -9.14 -12.30 -0.45
N PHE A 9 -7.99 -12.52 0.18
CA PHE A 9 -7.77 -12.12 1.56
C PHE A 9 -7.81 -10.60 1.77
N LEU A 10 -7.27 -9.82 0.83
CA LEU A 10 -7.33 -8.36 0.87
C LEU A 10 -8.79 -7.85 0.78
N LEU A 11 -9.58 -8.39 -0.14
CA LEU A 11 -10.98 -8.02 -0.31
C LEU A 11 -11.84 -8.46 0.88
N MET A 12 -11.57 -9.63 1.44
CA MET A 12 -12.23 -10.12 2.65
C MET A 12 -11.98 -9.18 3.83
N GLN A 13 -10.71 -8.86 4.11
CA GLN A 13 -10.35 -7.92 5.19
C GLN A 13 -10.99 -6.54 4.98
N PHE A 14 -10.97 -6.03 3.75
CA PHE A 14 -11.56 -4.74 3.42
C PHE A 14 -13.07 -4.72 3.62
N THR A 15 -13.76 -5.81 3.26
CA THR A 15 -15.20 -5.96 3.50
C THR A 15 -15.51 -5.92 5.00
N PHE A 16 -14.71 -6.57 5.83
CA PHE A 16 -14.88 -6.50 7.29
C PHE A 16 -14.68 -5.09 7.85
N ILE A 17 -13.73 -4.32 7.32
CA ILE A 17 -13.54 -2.90 7.71
C ILE A 17 -14.78 -2.07 7.33
N LEU A 18 -15.34 -2.28 6.12
CA LEU A 18 -16.56 -1.59 5.69
C LEU A 18 -17.78 -1.95 6.55
N VAL A 19 -17.94 -3.23 6.89
CA VAL A 19 -19.01 -3.68 7.80
C VAL A 19 -18.82 -3.06 9.19
N ASN A 20 -17.58 -3.00 9.72
CA ASN A 20 -17.30 -2.35 10.99
C ASN A 20 -17.68 -0.86 10.98
N MET A 21 -17.39 -0.16 9.88
CA MET A 21 -17.79 1.24 9.71
C MET A 21 -19.30 1.40 9.67
N ALA A 22 -20.02 0.51 8.96
CA ALA A 22 -21.47 0.57 8.84
C ALA A 22 -22.17 0.29 10.19
N LEU A 23 -21.64 -0.62 11.00
CA LEU A 23 -22.20 -0.96 12.30
C LEU A 23 -21.91 0.08 13.39
N ASN A 24 -20.82 0.83 13.28
CA ASN A 24 -20.45 1.88 14.23
C ASN A 24 -20.65 3.30 13.64
N ALA A 25 -21.68 3.48 12.81
CA ALA A 25 -21.92 4.74 12.12
C ALA A 25 -22.57 5.83 13.02
N GLU A 26 -23.06 5.45 14.19
CA GLU A 26 -23.79 6.34 15.11
C GLU A 26 -22.86 7.26 15.91
N GLU A 27 -21.63 6.83 16.20
CA GLU A 27 -20.64 7.62 16.95
C GLU A 27 -19.67 8.30 15.96
N VAL A 28 -19.57 9.63 16.04
CA VAL A 28 -18.88 10.45 15.03
C VAL A 28 -17.36 10.21 15.03
N ASN A 29 -16.75 9.95 16.19
CA ASN A 29 -15.31 9.72 16.29
C ASN A 29 -14.91 8.36 15.68
N GLU A 30 -15.68 7.31 15.95
CA GLU A 30 -15.56 5.96 15.40
C GLU A 30 -15.84 5.97 13.90
N LEU A 31 -16.88 6.69 13.45
CA LEU A 31 -17.16 6.85 12.02
C LEU A 31 -15.99 7.52 11.30
N SER A 32 -15.45 8.61 11.86
CA SER A 32 -14.32 9.32 11.25
C SER A 32 -13.04 8.49 11.23
N GLY A 33 -12.72 7.80 12.33
CA GLY A 33 -11.58 6.89 12.42
C GLY A 33 -11.68 5.74 11.41
N ASN A 34 -12.83 5.05 11.37
CA ASN A 34 -13.08 3.98 10.41
C ASN A 34 -13.07 4.45 8.96
N THR A 35 -13.53 5.68 8.68
CA THR A 35 -13.47 6.28 7.34
C THR A 35 -12.03 6.48 6.88
N ILE A 36 -11.17 7.03 7.74
CA ILE A 36 -9.74 7.23 7.41
C ILE A 36 -9.08 5.88 7.14
N THR A 37 -9.31 4.87 7.98
CA THR A 37 -8.76 3.53 7.79
C THR A 37 -9.23 2.90 6.47
N THR A 38 -10.51 3.05 6.13
CA THR A 38 -11.09 2.55 4.87
C THR A 38 -10.43 3.22 3.67
N LEU A 39 -10.33 4.56 3.67
CA LEU A 39 -9.72 5.32 2.57
C LEU A 39 -8.22 4.99 2.43
N PHE A 40 -7.52 4.82 3.54
CA PHE A 40 -6.11 4.43 3.55
C PHE A 40 -5.90 3.09 2.82
N PHE A 41 -6.67 2.05 3.16
CA PHE A 41 -6.52 0.73 2.53
C PHE A 41 -7.11 0.64 1.13
N THR A 42 -8.02 1.54 0.75
CA THR A 42 -8.53 1.64 -0.63
C THR A 42 -7.39 1.86 -1.62
N HIS A 43 -6.36 2.64 -1.26
CA HIS A 43 -5.19 2.85 -2.13
C HIS A 43 -4.48 1.55 -2.52
N CYS A 44 -4.35 0.60 -1.59
CA CYS A 44 -3.69 -0.69 -1.84
C CYS A 44 -4.49 -1.53 -2.84
N ILE A 45 -5.82 -1.59 -2.67
CA ILE A 45 -6.72 -2.36 -3.54
C ILE A 45 -6.76 -1.76 -4.95
N THR A 46 -6.94 -0.44 -5.05
CA THR A 46 -7.01 0.24 -6.34
C THR A 46 -5.73 0.07 -7.14
N LYS A 47 -4.55 0.18 -6.50
CA LYS A 47 -3.25 -0.03 -7.18
C LYS A 47 -3.08 -1.48 -7.66
N PHE A 48 -3.52 -2.46 -6.85
CA PHE A 48 -3.45 -3.87 -7.21
C PHE A 48 -4.30 -4.17 -8.46
N ILE A 49 -5.54 -3.68 -8.48
CA ILE A 49 -6.46 -3.84 -9.62
C ILE A 49 -5.96 -3.05 -10.83
N TYR A 50 -5.46 -1.82 -10.62
CA TYR A 50 -4.94 -0.97 -11.70
C TYR A 50 -3.83 -1.66 -12.49
N LEU A 51 -2.90 -2.35 -11.82
CA LEU A 51 -1.84 -3.10 -12.48
C LEU A 51 -2.40 -4.27 -13.31
N ALA A 52 -3.38 -4.99 -12.76
CA ALA A 52 -4.02 -6.11 -13.46
C ALA A 52 -4.76 -5.66 -14.73
N VAL A 53 -5.47 -4.54 -14.66
CA VAL A 53 -6.21 -3.97 -15.80
C VAL A 53 -5.26 -3.35 -16.83
N ASN A 54 -4.25 -2.59 -16.39
CA ASN A 54 -3.33 -1.87 -17.27
C ASN A 54 -2.04 -2.64 -17.61
N GLN A 55 -2.04 -3.96 -17.42
CA GLN A 55 -0.87 -4.82 -17.59
C GLN A 55 -0.15 -4.61 -18.93
N LYS A 56 -0.90 -4.45 -20.04
CA LYS A 56 -0.31 -4.29 -21.38
C LYS A 56 0.56 -3.05 -21.49
N ASN A 57 0.08 -1.93 -20.97
CA ASN A 57 0.82 -0.66 -20.98
C ASN A 57 2.05 -0.76 -20.05
N PHE A 58 1.89 -1.41 -18.90
CA PHE A 58 2.98 -1.61 -17.95
C PHE A 58 4.12 -2.44 -18.54
N TYR A 59 3.80 -3.61 -19.11
CA TYR A 59 4.80 -4.47 -19.77
C TYR A 59 5.41 -3.81 -21.01
N ARG A 60 4.62 -3.03 -21.77
CA ARG A 60 5.16 -2.24 -22.86
C ARG A 60 6.24 -1.30 -22.36
N THR A 61 6.00 -0.56 -21.28
CA THR A 61 6.97 0.38 -20.71
C THR A 61 8.26 -0.30 -20.25
N LEU A 62 8.15 -1.45 -19.58
CA LEU A 62 9.32 -2.23 -19.17
C LEU A 62 10.12 -2.75 -20.38
N ASN A 63 9.45 -3.09 -21.47
CA ASN A 63 10.08 -3.63 -22.67
C ASN A 63 10.77 -2.56 -23.55
N ILE A 64 10.51 -1.26 -23.34
CA ILE A 64 11.11 -0.17 -24.15
C ILE A 64 12.64 -0.20 -24.08
N TRP A 65 13.21 -0.59 -22.93
CA TRP A 65 14.65 -0.61 -22.72
C TRP A 65 15.36 -1.85 -23.27
N ASN A 66 14.66 -2.79 -23.91
CA ASN A 66 15.29 -4.00 -24.45
C ASN A 66 16.08 -3.75 -25.75
N GLN A 67 15.86 -2.61 -26.42
CA GLN A 67 16.61 -2.22 -27.60
C GLN A 67 17.13 -0.79 -27.44
N VAL A 68 18.25 -0.66 -26.73
CA VAL A 68 18.88 0.63 -26.44
C VAL A 68 19.78 1.05 -27.59
N ASN A 69 19.71 2.32 -27.98
CA ASN A 69 20.67 2.91 -28.92
C ASN A 69 22.01 3.14 -28.21
N THR A 70 23.12 2.74 -28.83
CA THR A 70 24.46 2.93 -28.29
C THR A 70 25.41 3.45 -29.37
N HIS A 71 26.27 4.41 -28.99
CA HIS A 71 27.31 4.93 -29.87
C HIS A 71 28.68 4.46 -29.36
N PRO A 72 29.51 3.79 -30.18
CA PRO A 72 30.76 3.15 -29.73
C PRO A 72 31.71 4.11 -29.01
N LEU A 73 31.77 5.37 -29.46
CA LEU A 73 32.67 6.39 -28.89
C LEU A 73 32.24 6.91 -27.50
N PHE A 74 30.98 6.70 -27.10
CA PHE A 74 30.41 7.23 -25.84
C PHE A 74 29.86 6.13 -24.92
N ALA A 75 30.07 4.85 -25.26
CA ALA A 75 29.54 3.72 -24.52
C ALA A 75 30.05 3.66 -23.06
N GLU A 76 31.26 4.15 -22.78
CA GLU A 76 31.80 4.23 -21.42
C GLU A 76 30.98 5.17 -20.52
N SER A 77 30.61 6.34 -21.04
CA SER A 77 29.77 7.31 -20.32
C SER A 77 28.39 6.72 -20.05
N ASP A 78 27.79 6.08 -21.06
CA ASP A 78 26.48 5.43 -20.94
C ASP A 78 26.49 4.32 -19.86
N ALA A 79 27.48 3.43 -19.86
CA ALA A 79 27.65 2.40 -18.85
C ALA A 79 27.82 2.98 -17.43
N ARG A 80 28.56 4.09 -17.30
CA ARG A 80 28.71 4.81 -16.01
C ARG A 80 27.37 5.32 -15.50
N TYR A 81 26.58 6.02 -16.32
CA TYR A 81 25.28 6.54 -15.88
C TYR A 81 24.24 5.43 -15.66
N HIS A 82 24.28 4.36 -16.46
CA HIS A 82 23.44 3.19 -16.27
C HIS A 82 23.67 2.55 -14.87
N SER A 83 24.92 2.33 -14.49
CA SER A 83 25.25 1.77 -13.17
C SER A 83 24.84 2.68 -12.00
N ILE A 84 25.00 4.00 -12.15
CA ILE A 84 24.56 4.99 -11.16
C ILE A 84 23.03 4.97 -11.01
N ALA A 85 22.29 4.90 -12.12
CA ALA A 85 20.84 4.82 -12.12
C ALA A 85 20.36 3.56 -11.38
N LEU A 86 20.93 2.39 -11.69
CA LEU A 86 20.62 1.13 -11.00
C LEU A 86 20.91 1.21 -9.50
N ALA A 87 22.04 1.79 -9.10
CA ALA A 87 22.38 1.97 -7.69
C ALA A 87 21.37 2.85 -6.96
N LYS A 88 20.93 3.95 -7.58
CA LYS A 88 19.90 4.85 -7.00
C LYS A 88 18.52 4.19 -6.94
N MET A 89 18.10 3.49 -7.99
CA MET A 89 16.84 2.75 -8.02
C MET A 89 16.77 1.70 -6.90
N ARG A 90 17.86 0.94 -6.67
CA ARG A 90 17.94 -0.03 -5.58
C ARG A 90 17.89 0.64 -4.20
N LYS A 91 18.65 1.73 -4.00
CA LYS A 91 18.64 2.49 -2.73
C LYS A 91 17.23 3.01 -2.40
N LEU A 92 16.53 3.56 -3.40
CA LEU A 92 15.16 4.02 -3.22
C LEU A 92 14.23 2.87 -2.83
N PHE A 93 14.32 1.73 -3.50
CA PHE A 93 13.54 0.55 -3.16
C PHE A 93 13.75 0.13 -1.71
N PHE A 94 15.01 0.01 -1.26
CA PHE A 94 15.29 -0.34 0.13
C PHE A 94 14.75 0.67 1.13
N LEU A 95 14.91 1.97 0.87
CA LEU A 95 14.39 3.01 1.74
C LEU A 95 12.87 2.89 1.91
N VAL A 96 12.13 2.78 0.80
CA VAL A 96 10.67 2.66 0.84
C VAL A 96 10.25 1.38 1.56
N MET A 97 10.87 0.24 1.26
CA MET A 97 10.56 -1.03 1.92
C MET A 97 10.80 -0.97 3.42
N LEU A 98 11.95 -0.44 3.87
CA LEU A 98 12.25 -0.29 5.29
C LEU A 98 11.24 0.62 6.00
N THR A 99 10.86 1.75 5.39
CA THR A 99 9.85 2.63 5.95
C THR A 99 8.48 1.94 6.04
N THR A 100 8.09 1.13 5.05
CA THR A 100 6.82 0.39 5.11
C THR A 100 6.81 -0.67 6.21
N VAL A 101 7.91 -1.40 6.40
CA VAL A 101 8.05 -2.38 7.49
C VAL A 101 8.03 -1.66 8.84
N ALA A 102 8.76 -0.55 8.98
CA ALA A 102 8.74 0.26 10.19
C ALA A 102 7.33 0.78 10.52
N SER A 103 6.57 1.22 9.51
CA SER A 103 5.19 1.65 9.67
C SER A 103 4.27 0.51 10.10
N ALA A 104 4.43 -0.70 9.53
CA ALA A 104 3.68 -1.88 9.95
C ALA A 104 4.00 -2.25 11.41
N THR A 105 5.29 -2.23 11.81
CA THR A 105 5.68 -2.48 13.20
C THR A 105 5.15 -1.41 14.16
N ALA A 106 5.15 -0.14 13.75
CA ALA A 106 4.61 0.94 14.56
C ALA A 106 3.10 0.76 14.79
N TRP A 107 2.34 0.39 13.75
CA TRP A 107 0.92 0.10 13.89
C TRP A 107 0.66 -1.06 14.85
N THR A 108 1.43 -2.16 14.74
CA THR A 108 1.29 -3.30 15.66
C THR A 108 1.63 -2.91 17.10
N THR A 109 2.68 -2.12 17.31
CA THR A 109 3.07 -1.66 18.66
C THR A 109 1.99 -0.77 19.26
N ILE A 110 1.49 0.21 18.53
CA ILE A 110 0.41 1.09 19.03
C ILE A 110 -0.84 0.26 19.39
N THR A 111 -1.17 -0.76 18.59
CA THR A 111 -2.34 -1.61 18.86
C THR A 111 -2.21 -2.40 20.17
N PHE A 112 -1.02 -2.89 20.52
CA PHE A 112 -0.82 -3.67 21.75
C PHE A 112 -0.52 -2.82 22.98
N PHE A 113 0.00 -1.60 22.82
CA PHE A 113 0.39 -0.72 23.92
C PHE A 113 -0.57 0.47 24.12
N GLY A 114 -1.53 0.69 23.22
CA GLY A 114 -2.61 1.67 23.38
C GLY A 114 -3.77 1.12 24.21
N ASP A 115 -4.58 2.00 24.80
CA ASP A 115 -5.77 1.61 25.55
C ASP A 115 -6.76 0.89 24.61
N SER A 116 -6.94 -0.42 24.82
CA SER A 116 -7.81 -1.31 24.05
C SER A 116 -9.25 -1.32 24.58
N VAL A 117 -9.74 -0.21 25.14
CA VAL A 117 -11.08 -0.14 25.73
C VAL A 117 -11.95 0.78 24.89
N LYS A 118 -13.01 0.22 24.31
CA LYS A 118 -14.06 1.01 23.65
C LYS A 118 -14.81 1.77 24.75
N MET A 119 -14.56 3.07 24.86
CA MET A 119 -15.32 3.94 25.78
C MET A 119 -16.68 4.27 25.17
N VAL A 120 -17.55 3.26 25.07
CA VAL A 120 -18.93 3.45 24.64
C VAL A 120 -19.69 4.12 25.77
N VAL A 121 -20.16 5.34 25.53
CA VAL A 121 -21.22 5.92 26.36
C VAL A 121 -22.50 5.14 26.05
N ASP A 122 -22.97 4.36 27.01
CA ASP A 122 -24.22 3.62 26.89
C ASP A 122 -25.40 4.60 26.90
N HIS A 123 -26.05 4.72 25.74
CA HIS A 123 -27.22 5.59 25.55
C HIS A 123 -28.48 5.09 26.30
N GLU A 124 -28.51 3.85 26.79
CA GLU A 124 -29.65 3.35 27.58
C GLU A 124 -29.51 3.62 29.08
N THR A 125 -28.27 3.65 29.60
CA THR A 125 -28.03 3.70 31.06
C THR A 125 -27.60 5.08 31.56
N ASN A 126 -27.25 6.02 30.67
CA ASN A 126 -26.80 7.36 31.05
C ASN A 126 -27.63 8.44 30.35
N SER A 127 -28.81 8.70 30.91
CA SER A 127 -29.60 9.91 30.69
C SER A 127 -28.97 11.13 31.37
#